data_AF-A0A958TPI2-F1
#
_entry.id   AF-A0A958TPI2-F1
#
_cell.length_a   1.000
_cell.length_b   1.000
_cell.length_c   1.000
_cell.angle_alpha   90.00
_cell.angle_beta   90.00
_cell.angle_gamma   90.00
#
_symmetry.space_group_name_H-M   'P 1'
#
loop_
_entity.id
_entity.type
_entity.pdbx_description
1 polymer ?
#
loop_
_entity_poly.entity_id
_entity_poly.type
_entity_poly.pdbx_seq_one_letter_code
_entity_poly.pdbx_strand_id
1 'polypeptide(L)' 'YKQGYKFYTKYILPTIGKLFSKDQSAYSYLCESASVFPYGEALNNILRQIGFNSVKDMQQTFGVATIYTATKAHNGQ' A
#
# COMPACT_ATOMS: atom_id res chain seq x y z
N TYR A 1 -19.00 10.97 17.90
CA TYR A 1 -18.47 11.40 16.58
C TYR A 1 -17.59 12.65 16.64
N LYS A 2 -18.07 13.83 17.07
CA LYS A 2 -17.28 15.09 17.04
C LYS A 2 -16.06 15.14 17.97
N GLN A 3 -16.09 14.44 19.12
CA GLN A 3 -14.98 14.46 20.10
C GLN A 3 -13.76 13.64 19.65
N GLY A 4 -13.96 12.44 19.11
CA GLY A 4 -12.87 11.61 18.55
C GLY A 4 -12.21 12.26 17.32
N TYR A 5 -13.01 12.87 16.44
CA TYR A 5 -12.49 13.62 15.29
C TYR A 5 -11.62 14.80 15.71
N LYS A 6 -12.06 15.59 16.71
CA LYS A 6 -11.27 16.69 17.28
C LYS A 6 -9.97 16.20 17.93
N PHE A 7 -9.98 15.05 18.60
CA PHE A 7 -8.77 14.48 19.18
C PHE A 7 -7.77 14.04 18.09
N TYR A 8 -8.25 13.30 17.09
CA TYR A 8 -7.45 12.87 15.94
C TYR A 8 -6.83 14.07 15.19
N THR A 9 -7.63 15.07 14.84
CA THR A 9 -7.14 16.24 14.10
C THR A 9 -6.27 17.18 14.93
N LYS A 10 -6.49 17.29 16.25
CA LYS A 10 -5.71 18.21 17.11
C LYS A 10 -4.40 17.61 17.61
N TYR A 11 -4.30 16.29 17.75
CA TYR A 11 -3.12 15.65 18.36
C TYR A 11 -2.45 14.63 17.44
N ILE A 12 -3.21 13.80 16.72
CA ILE A 12 -2.63 12.75 15.87
C ILE A 12 -2.11 13.35 14.56
N LEU A 13 -2.94 14.15 13.88
CA LEU A 13 -2.61 14.74 12.58
C LEU A 13 -1.38 15.70 12.64
N PRO A 14 -1.22 16.58 13.65
CA PRO A 14 -0.05 17.46 13.72
C PRO A 14 1.22 16.71 14.12
N THR A 15 1.10 15.62 14.88
CA THR A 15 2.25 14.79 15.26
C THR A 15 2.77 13.99 14.07
N ILE A 16 1.86 13.41 13.29
CA ILE A 16 2.14 12.81 11.98
C ILE A 16 2.78 13.86 11.07
N GLY A 17 2.13 15.02 10.90
CA GLY A 17 2.65 16.12 10.08
C GLY A 17 4.06 16.54 10.50
N LYS A 18 4.34 16.64 11.80
CA LYS A 18 5.65 17.00 12.35
C LYS A 18 6.71 15.89 12.18
N LEU A 19 6.30 14.62 12.23
CA LEU A 19 7.18 13.48 11.99
C LEU A 19 7.58 13.43 10.50
N PHE A 20 6.60 13.57 9.60
CA PHE A 20 6.83 13.58 8.16
C PHE A 20 7.46 14.89 7.65
N SER A 21 7.22 16.03 8.30
CA SER A 21 7.87 17.30 7.92
C SER A 21 9.34 17.35 8.31
N LYS A 22 9.76 16.55 9.30
CA LYS A 22 11.17 16.47 9.71
C LYS A 22 11.99 15.53 8.84
N ASP A 23 11.34 14.53 8.24
CA ASP A 23 11.97 13.61 7.29
C ASP A 23 11.33 13.74 5.91
N GLN A 24 11.59 14.88 5.27
CA GLN A 24 11.16 15.14 3.90
C GLN A 24 11.67 14.06 2.94
N SER A 25 12.80 13.42 3.24
CA SER A 25 13.37 12.36 2.43
C SER A 25 12.51 11.10 2.47
N ALA A 26 12.02 10.69 3.65
CA ALA A 26 11.12 9.53 3.79
C ALA A 26 9.77 9.77 3.12
N TYR A 27 9.22 10.99 3.21
CA TYR A 27 7.98 11.33 2.51
C TYR A 27 8.18 11.35 0.98
N SER A 28 9.28 11.94 0.52
CA SER A 28 9.62 11.96 -0.91
C SER A 28 9.81 10.55 -1.44
N TYR A 29 10.53 9.69 -0.71
CA TYR A 29 10.71 8.29 -1.05
C TYR A 29 9.38 7.52 -1.09
N LEU A 30 8.48 7.75 -0.12
CA LEU A 30 7.15 7.15 -0.13
C LEU A 30 6.36 7.54 -1.39
N CYS A 31 6.34 8.82 -1.74
CA CYS A 31 5.64 9.29 -2.94
C CYS A 31 6.28 8.77 -4.22
N GLU A 32 7.61 8.84 -4.32
CA GLU A 32 8.36 8.38 -5.49
C GLU A 32 8.20 6.88 -5.70
N SER A 33 8.43 6.07 -4.67
CA SER A 33 8.26 4.61 -4.74
C SER A 33 6.83 4.21 -5.08
N ALA A 34 5.83 4.87 -4.49
CA ALA A 34 4.42 4.61 -4.82
C ALA A 34 4.09 4.97 -6.28
N SER A 35 4.71 6.01 -6.85
CA SER A 35 4.46 6.44 -8.23
C SER A 35 4.97 5.47 -9.29
N VAL A 36 6.02 4.70 -8.98
CA VAL A 36 6.66 3.75 -9.91
C VAL A 36 6.32 2.29 -9.60
N PHE A 37 5.67 2.01 -8.46
CA PHE A 37 5.32 0.65 -8.07
C PHE A 37 4.28 0.07 -9.06
N PRO A 38 4.50 -1.14 -9.60
CA PRO A 38 3.52 -1.79 -10.46
C PRO A 38 2.24 -2.11 -9.66
N TYR A 39 1.08 -1.81 -10.22
CA TYR A 39 -0.22 -2.06 -9.58
C TYR A 39 -1.24 -2.66 -10.56
N GLY A 40 -2.32 -3.21 -10.01
CA GLY A 40 -3.34 -3.95 -10.74
C GLY A 40 -2.74 -5.08 -11.56
N GLU A 41 -3.12 -5.14 -12.82
CA GLU A 41 -2.72 -6.22 -13.72
C GLU A 41 -1.20 -6.24 -13.99
N ALA A 42 -0.50 -5.11 -13.87
CA ALA A 42 0.95 -5.08 -14.02
C ALA A 42 1.64 -5.91 -12.93
N LEU A 43 1.22 -5.75 -11.67
CA LEU A 43 1.74 -6.58 -10.57
C LEU A 43 1.25 -8.03 -10.70
N ASN A 44 0.01 -8.25 -11.12
CA ASN A 44 -0.50 -9.60 -11.34
C ASN A 44 0.35 -10.37 -12.36
N ASN A 45 0.76 -9.71 -13.44
CA ASN A 45 1.64 -10.30 -14.46
C ASN A 45 3.01 -10.64 -13.90
N ILE A 46 3.61 -9.78 -13.08
CA ILE A 46 4.88 -10.07 -12.40
C ILE A 46 4.72 -11.32 -11.52
N LEU A 47 3.65 -11.41 -10.73
CA LEU A 47 3.39 -12.57 -9.86
C LEU A 47 3.24 -13.86 -10.68
N ARG A 48 2.53 -13.82 -11.82
CA ARG A 48 2.41 -14.96 -12.73
C ARG A 48 3.76 -15.36 -13.34
N GLN A 49 4.56 -14.38 -13.78
CA GLN A 49 5.87 -14.62 -14.38
C GLN A 49 6.85 -15.31 -13.43
N ILE A 50 6.80 -14.99 -12.14
CA ILE A 50 7.67 -15.61 -11.12
C ILE A 50 7.09 -16.92 -10.54
N GLY A 51 6.05 -17.46 -11.17
CA GLY A 51 5.52 -18.80 -10.88
C GLY A 51 4.44 -18.87 -9.80
N PHE A 52 3.84 -17.74 -9.41
CA PHE A 52 2.59 -17.78 -8.65
C PHE A 52 1.40 -18.02 -9.58
N ASN A 53 0.40 -18.72 -9.07
CA ASN A 53 -0.88 -18.97 -9.73
C ASN A 53 -2.03 -18.37 -8.91
N SER A 54 -3.25 -18.52 -9.41
CA SER A 54 -4.47 -18.06 -8.73
C SER A 54 -4.42 -16.58 -8.31
N VAL A 55 -3.73 -15.76 -9.12
CA VAL A 55 -3.47 -14.34 -8.83
C VAL A 55 -4.77 -13.54 -8.90
N LYS A 56 -5.09 -12.83 -7.81
CA LYS A 56 -6.25 -11.94 -7.70
C LYS A 56 -5.83 -10.64 -7.02
N ASP A 57 -6.39 -9.54 -7.49
CA ASP A 57 -6.31 -8.24 -6.85
C ASP A 57 -7.70 -7.76 -6.40
N MET A 58 -7.75 -7.12 -5.24
CA MET A 58 -8.98 -6.64 -4.62
C MET A 58 -8.79 -5.19 -4.17
N GLN A 59 -9.28 -4.26 -4.98
CA GLN A 59 -9.20 -2.83 -4.69
C GLN A 59 -9.98 -2.46 -3.43
N GLN A 60 -9.36 -1.62 -2.60
CA GLN A 60 -9.91 -1.03 -1.40
C GLN A 60 -10.03 0.48 -1.59
N THR A 61 -11.11 1.08 -1.07
CA THR A 61 -11.30 2.54 -1.09
C THR A 61 -11.04 3.13 -2.48
N PHE A 62 -11.73 2.62 -3.51
CA PHE A 62 -11.61 3.09 -4.89
C PHE A 62 -10.18 3.03 -5.47
N GLY A 63 -9.36 2.07 -5.01
CA GLY A 63 -8.01 1.85 -5.54
C GLY A 63 -6.89 2.58 -4.80
N VAL A 64 -7.19 3.26 -3.68
CA VAL A 64 -6.14 3.84 -2.80
C VAL A 64 -5.21 2.75 -2.27
N ALA A 65 -5.75 1.56 -2.01
CA ALA A 65 -4.97 0.38 -1.68
C ALA A 65 -5.53 -0.84 -2.42
N THR A 66 -4.71 -1.85 -2.65
CA THR A 66 -5.13 -3.10 -3.29
C THR A 66 -4.54 -4.28 -2.55
N ILE A 67 -5.39 -5.25 -2.21
CA ILE A 67 -4.97 -6.51 -1.60
C ILE A 67 -4.69 -7.49 -2.74
N TYR A 68 -3.49 -8.06 -2.78
CA TYR A 68 -3.11 -9.09 -3.74
C TYR A 68 -3.06 -10.45 -3.05
N THR A 69 -3.65 -11.46 -3.68
CA THR A 69 -3.58 -12.85 -3.24
C THR A 69 -3.07 -13.71 -4.38
N ALA A 70 -2.13 -14.60 -4.08
CA ALA A 70 -1.54 -15.50 -5.06
C ALA A 70 -1.02 -16.75 -4.34
N THR A 71 -0.99 -17.89 -5.04
CA THR A 71 -0.57 -19.17 -4.48
C THR A 71 0.60 -19.72 -5.27
N LYS A 72 1.65 -20.18 -4.58
CA LYS A 72 2.73 -20.93 -5.21
C LYS A 72 2.43 -22.41 -5.01
N ALA A 73 2.28 -23.17 -6.10
CA ALA A 73 2.19 -24.61 -6.00
C ALA A 73 3.50 -25.13 -5.41
N HIS A 74 3.45 -25.70 -4.21
CA HIS A 74 4.56 -26.47 -3.69
C HIS A 74 4.49 -27.82 -4.38
N ASN A 75 5.27 -28.01 -5.44
CA ASN A 75 5.51 -29.34 -5.99
C ASN A 75 6.38 -30.08 -4.98
N GLY A 76 5.74 -30.65 -3.96
CA GLY A 76 6.36 -31.61 -3.06
C GLY A 76 6.76 -32.83 -3.87
N GLN A 77 8.06 -33.08 -3.95
CA GLN A 77 8.56 -34.44 -3.97
C GLN A 77 8.54 -34.96 -2.53
#